data_AF-A0A2J6IC60-F1
#
_entry.id   AF-A0A2J6IC60-F1
#
_cell.length_a   1.000
_cell.length_b   1.000
_cell.length_c   1.000
_cell.angle_alpha   90.00
_cell.angle_beta   90.00
_cell.angle_gamma   90.00
#
_symmetry.space_group_name_H-M   'P 1'
#
loop_
_entity.id
_entity.type
_entity.pdbx_description
1 polymer ?
#
loop_
_entity_poly.entity_id
_entity_poly.type
_entity_poly.pdbx_seq_one_letter_code
_entity_poly.pdbx_strand_id
1 'polypeptide(L)'
;MNDKNLHIDNSGNPGEEEKFFGMSEPAYNKTKDEVLNNIFNEVESENQAFKTRRSYPLLYSAAAVILVLISVSLIMRFYTININSPRGEHMAYTLPDNSNVILNAESQLSFHPYWWFLTREVKLEGEAFFEVTKVEKFDVKSYMGTTSVLGTSFNVFARSNVYKVDCFTGKVKIKSNTREELILTPSYSAEVQDDGSIKLSKFSENKNEKDWVNNMFNFNAVPFKKVLAEVERQFNIKIETDITDEFIYTGNFSANRSIDETLNLLCKPFGLEYEKINNKVYRLK
;
A
#
# COMPACT_ATOMS: atom_id res chain seq x y z
N MET A 1 34.80 103.72 -73.97
CA MET A 1 34.72 104.08 -72.54
C MET A 1 34.91 102.79 -71.75
N ASN A 2 36.07 102.66 -71.08
CA ASN A 2 36.57 101.73 -70.04
C ASN A 2 35.76 100.47 -69.63
N ASP A 3 36.34 99.33 -69.22
CA ASP A 3 37.51 99.16 -68.34
C ASP A 3 38.05 97.70 -68.33
N LYS A 4 39.36 97.56 -68.16
CA LYS A 4 40.16 96.57 -67.37
C LYS A 4 39.91 95.05 -67.48
N ASN A 5 40.97 94.31 -67.84
CA ASN A 5 41.80 93.52 -66.89
C ASN A 5 42.92 92.77 -67.62
N LEU A 6 44.17 92.99 -67.22
CA LEU A 6 45.33 92.21 -67.66
C LEU A 6 45.26 90.82 -67.05
N HIS A 7 45.11 89.79 -67.88
CA HIS A 7 45.40 88.41 -67.48
C HIS A 7 46.88 88.11 -67.71
N ILE A 8 47.53 87.67 -66.65
CA ILE A 8 48.89 87.14 -66.65
C ILE A 8 48.85 85.77 -67.32
N ASP A 9 49.60 85.66 -68.41
CA ASP A 9 49.89 84.40 -69.09
C ASP A 9 50.91 83.62 -68.25
N ASN A 10 50.56 82.39 -67.87
CA ASN A 10 51.53 81.45 -67.32
C ASN A 10 51.31 80.09 -67.97
N SER A 11 51.70 80.01 -69.24
CA SER A 11 51.96 78.78 -69.97
C SER A 11 53.10 78.00 -69.27
N GLY A 12 52.76 77.17 -68.30
CA GLY A 12 53.64 76.20 -67.65
C GLY A 12 53.19 74.78 -67.95
N ASN A 13 54.07 74.04 -68.63
CA ASN A 13 53.91 72.74 -69.29
C ASN A 13 53.26 71.63 -68.43
N PRO A 14 52.22 70.88 -68.89
CA PRO A 14 51.49 69.87 -68.08
C PRO A 14 52.28 68.60 -67.73
N GLY A 15 53.56 68.50 -68.13
CA GLY A 15 54.33 67.25 -68.09
C GLY A 15 55.22 67.03 -66.86
N GLU A 16 55.27 67.97 -65.90
CA GLU A 16 56.19 67.87 -64.75
C GLU A 16 55.53 67.40 -63.45
N GLU A 17 54.22 67.62 -63.25
CA GLU A 17 53.50 67.13 -62.07
C GLU A 17 53.31 65.60 -62.08
N GLU A 18 53.08 64.99 -63.26
CA GLU A 18 52.93 63.54 -63.39
C GLU A 18 54.21 62.77 -63.03
N LYS A 19 55.39 63.39 -63.16
CA LYS A 19 56.66 62.76 -62.73
C LYS A 19 56.84 62.74 -61.22
N PHE A 20 56.18 63.63 -60.48
CA PHE A 20 56.32 63.73 -59.03
C PHE A 20 55.48 62.69 -58.28
N PHE A 21 54.31 62.33 -58.82
CA PHE A 21 53.43 61.30 -58.24
C PHE A 21 53.77 59.87 -58.68
N GLY A 22 54.71 59.70 -59.63
CA GLY A 22 55.14 58.38 -60.14
C GLY A 22 56.15 57.62 -59.26
N MET A 23 56.57 58.15 -58.11
CA MET A 23 57.63 57.55 -57.28
C MET A 23 57.22 57.40 -55.80
N SER A 24 56.16 56.64 -55.54
CA SER A 24 56.08 55.72 -54.38
C SER A 24 54.65 55.20 -54.24
N GLU A 25 54.32 54.11 -54.92
CA GLU A 25 53.24 53.25 -54.42
C GLU A 25 53.82 52.46 -53.24
N PRO A 26 53.29 52.58 -52.01
CA PRO A 26 53.69 51.67 -50.95
C PRO A 26 53.36 50.25 -51.42
N ALA A 27 54.37 49.38 -51.41
CA ALA A 27 54.20 47.98 -51.77
C ALA A 27 53.33 47.28 -50.71
N TYR A 28 52.01 47.40 -50.87
CA TYR A 28 51.07 46.54 -50.17
C TYR A 28 51.30 45.13 -50.70
N ASN A 29 51.99 44.30 -49.91
CA ASN A 29 52.29 42.91 -50.26
C ASN A 29 51.04 42.01 -50.24
N LYS A 30 49.85 42.59 -50.00
CA LYS A 30 48.56 41.89 -50.02
C LYS A 30 47.61 42.66 -50.91
N THR A 31 46.93 41.95 -51.81
CA THR A 31 45.89 42.54 -52.64
C THR A 31 44.71 42.97 -51.78
N LYS A 32 43.94 43.98 -52.23
CA LYS A 32 42.74 44.46 -51.51
C LYS A 32 41.79 43.31 -51.19
N ASP A 33 41.64 42.37 -52.12
CA ASP A 33 40.79 41.19 -51.96
C ASP A 33 41.31 40.24 -50.88
N GLU A 34 42.63 40.12 -50.71
CA GLU A 34 43.25 39.32 -49.64
C GLU A 34 43.00 39.92 -48.26
N VAL A 35 43.09 41.25 -48.14
CA VAL A 35 42.81 41.94 -46.87
C VAL A 35 41.33 41.84 -46.54
N LEU A 36 40.46 42.05 -47.53
CA LEU A 36 39.03 41.95 -47.38
C LEU A 36 38.60 40.52 -46.98
N ASN A 37 39.15 39.50 -47.65
CA ASN A 37 38.87 38.10 -47.32
C ASN A 37 39.39 37.71 -45.93
N ASN A 38 40.54 38.22 -45.50
CA ASN A 38 41.03 37.96 -44.14
C ASN A 38 40.11 38.58 -43.09
N ILE A 39 39.61 39.80 -43.30
CA ILE A 39 38.64 40.43 -42.40
C ILE A 39 37.31 39.67 -42.41
N PHE A 40 36.81 39.25 -43.57
CA PHE A 40 35.60 38.45 -43.66
C PHE A 40 35.75 37.09 -42.98
N ASN A 41 36.89 36.43 -43.15
CA ASN A 41 37.19 35.15 -42.50
C ASN A 41 37.35 35.31 -40.98
N GLU A 42 37.93 36.40 -40.52
CA GLU A 42 38.08 36.69 -39.08
C GLU A 42 36.71 36.95 -38.45
N VAL A 43 35.84 37.72 -39.12
CA VAL A 43 34.43 37.94 -38.75
C VAL A 43 33.59 36.65 -38.82
N GLU A 44 33.82 35.77 -39.81
CA GLU A 44 33.16 34.46 -39.89
C GLU A 44 33.65 33.50 -38.80
N SER A 45 34.94 33.57 -38.44
CA SER A 45 35.54 32.72 -37.41
C SER A 45 35.14 33.14 -35.99
N GLU A 46 34.96 34.44 -35.73
CA GLU A 46 34.35 34.94 -34.48
C GLU A 46 32.86 34.60 -34.39
N ASN A 47 32.18 34.42 -35.53
CA ASN A 47 30.77 34.02 -35.62
C ASN A 47 30.56 32.49 -35.62
N GLN A 48 31.46 31.69 -35.04
CA GLN A 48 31.11 30.31 -34.68
C GLN A 48 30.05 30.33 -33.58
N ALA A 49 28.78 30.30 -33.99
CA ALA A 49 27.64 30.26 -33.10
C ALA A 49 27.82 29.15 -32.07
N PHE A 50 28.05 29.51 -30.80
CA PHE A 50 27.98 28.56 -29.69
C PHE A 50 26.66 27.82 -29.84
N LYS A 51 26.69 26.50 -30.06
CA LYS A 51 25.49 25.67 -30.02
C LYS A 51 24.97 25.68 -28.59
N THR A 52 24.22 26.70 -28.21
CA THR A 52 23.60 26.79 -26.91
C THR A 52 22.55 25.69 -26.85
N ARG A 53 22.84 24.63 -26.09
CA ARG A 53 21.86 23.58 -25.82
C ARG A 53 20.71 24.26 -25.06
N ARG A 54 19.58 24.45 -25.72
CA ARG A 54 18.44 25.18 -25.19
C ARG A 54 17.95 24.44 -23.94
N SER A 55 18.32 24.94 -22.76
CA SER A 55 17.89 24.39 -21.49
C SER A 55 16.46 24.82 -21.23
N TYR A 56 15.59 23.89 -20.86
CA TYR A 56 14.22 24.18 -20.47
C TYR A 56 14.05 24.01 -18.94
N PRO A 57 14.61 24.91 -18.11
CA PRO A 57 14.61 24.75 -16.65
C PRO A 57 13.20 24.64 -16.07
N LEU A 58 12.21 25.33 -16.66
CA LEU A 58 10.81 25.23 -16.26
C LEU A 58 10.22 23.84 -16.54
N LEU A 59 10.58 23.20 -17.65
CA LEU A 59 10.15 21.84 -17.97
C LEU A 59 10.81 20.80 -17.05
N TYR A 60 12.10 20.96 -16.74
CA TYR A 60 12.79 20.11 -15.76
C TYR A 60 12.25 20.29 -14.34
N SER A 61 11.96 21.53 -13.94
CA SER A 61 11.32 21.84 -12.67
C SER A 61 9.92 21.24 -12.58
N ALA A 62 9.12 21.35 -13.64
CA ALA A 62 7.78 20.74 -13.70
C ALA A 62 7.86 19.20 -13.64
N ALA A 63 8.80 18.58 -14.37
CA ALA A 63 9.04 17.14 -14.32
C ALA A 63 9.48 16.68 -12.92
N ALA A 64 10.36 17.44 -12.25
CA ALA A 64 10.79 17.14 -10.87
C ALA A 64 9.62 17.20 -9.88
N VAL A 65 8.73 18.20 -9.99
CA VAL A 65 7.53 18.29 -9.16
C VAL A 65 6.60 17.10 -9.38
N ILE A 66 6.38 16.71 -10.64
CA ILE A 66 5.56 15.53 -10.98
C ILE A 66 6.17 14.27 -10.37
N LEU A 67 7.49 14.07 -10.48
CA LEU A 67 8.17 12.92 -9.88
C LEU A 67 8.05 12.89 -8.36
N VAL A 68 8.15 14.04 -7.69
CA VAL A 68 7.95 14.14 -6.24
C VAL A 68 6.51 13.79 -5.87
N LEU A 69 5.52 14.34 -6.59
CA LEU A 69 4.11 14.04 -6.34
C LEU A 69 3.77 12.56 -6.56
N ILE A 70 4.30 11.95 -7.62
CA ILE A 70 4.15 10.52 -7.88
C ILE A 70 4.81 9.72 -6.75
N SER A 71 6.03 10.08 -6.34
CA SER A 71 6.76 9.39 -5.28
C SER A 71 6.00 9.44 -3.95
N VAL A 72 5.54 10.63 -3.55
CA VAL A 72 4.74 10.82 -2.32
C VAL A 72 3.41 10.07 -2.41
N SER A 73 2.73 10.12 -3.55
CA SER A 73 1.49 9.37 -3.79
C SER A 73 1.70 7.86 -3.69
N LEU A 74 2.77 7.33 -4.26
CA LEU A 74 3.14 5.92 -4.15
C LEU A 74 3.44 5.54 -2.69
N ILE A 75 4.21 6.36 -1.96
CA ILE A 75 4.49 6.13 -0.54
C ILE A 75 3.18 6.09 0.25
N MET A 76 2.29 7.06 0.08
CA MET A 76 0.99 7.08 0.76
C MET A 76 0.13 5.87 0.42
N ARG A 77 0.15 5.44 -0.85
CA ARG A 77 -0.62 4.28 -1.32
C ARG A 77 -0.11 2.96 -0.75
N PHE A 78 1.19 2.80 -0.58
CA PHE A 78 1.79 1.54 -0.13
C PHE A 78 2.15 1.51 1.36
N TYR A 79 2.07 2.64 2.06
CA TYR A 79 2.23 2.68 3.51
C TYR A 79 1.10 1.92 4.20
N THR A 80 1.45 1.03 5.11
CA THR A 80 0.53 0.13 5.82
C THR A 80 0.79 0.19 7.32
N ILE A 81 -0.28 0.25 8.10
CA ILE A 81 -0.23 -0.01 9.55
C ILE A 81 -0.58 -1.48 9.77
N ASN A 82 0.21 -2.16 10.60
CA ASN A 82 -0.02 -3.53 11.02
C ASN A 82 -0.34 -3.55 12.52
N ILE A 83 -1.44 -4.18 12.89
CA ILE A 83 -1.85 -4.41 14.27
C ILE A 83 -1.78 -5.92 14.47
N ASN A 84 -1.09 -6.33 15.53
CA ASN A 84 -0.89 -7.73 15.85
C ASN A 84 -1.36 -8.01 17.28
N SER A 85 -2.16 -9.06 17.45
CA SER A 85 -2.55 -9.59 18.74
C SER A 85 -1.71 -10.83 19.05
N PRO A 86 -0.81 -10.78 20.05
CA PRO A 86 -0.01 -11.94 20.41
C PRO A 86 -0.89 -13.04 21.01
N ARG A 87 -0.31 -14.24 21.19
CA ARG A 87 -0.98 -15.34 21.89
C ARG A 87 -1.27 -14.95 23.33
N GLY A 88 -2.45 -15.32 23.81
CA GLY A 88 -2.92 -15.02 25.16
C GLY A 88 -3.53 -13.63 25.34
N GLU A 89 -3.60 -12.82 24.28
CA GLU A 89 -4.08 -11.45 24.35
C GLU A 89 -5.11 -11.16 23.25
N HIS A 90 -6.08 -10.31 23.55
CA HIS A 90 -6.97 -9.69 22.57
C HIS A 90 -6.63 -8.22 22.45
N MET A 91 -6.69 -7.68 21.24
CA MET A 91 -6.32 -6.31 20.96
C MET A 91 -7.51 -5.54 20.39
N ALA A 92 -7.97 -4.52 21.11
CA ALA A 92 -8.97 -3.58 20.61
C ALA A 92 -8.29 -2.40 19.90
N TYR A 93 -8.85 -1.99 18.76
CA TYR A 93 -8.35 -0.87 17.98
C TYR A 93 -9.50 -0.10 17.31
N THR A 94 -9.38 1.22 17.25
CA THR A 94 -10.33 2.10 16.55
C THR A 94 -9.73 2.54 15.22
N LEU A 95 -10.41 2.18 14.13
CA LEU A 95 -10.01 2.50 12.76
C LEU A 95 -10.27 3.98 12.42
N PRO A 96 -9.67 4.53 11.34
CA PRO A 96 -9.78 5.95 11.03
C PRO A 96 -11.20 6.46 10.70
N ASP A 97 -12.17 5.57 10.46
CA ASP A 97 -13.60 5.87 10.31
C ASP A 97 -14.41 5.73 11.61
N ASN A 98 -13.74 5.61 12.76
CA ASN A 98 -14.31 5.31 14.07
C ASN A 98 -14.98 3.93 14.18
N SER A 99 -14.75 3.03 13.22
CA SER A 99 -15.13 1.62 13.37
C SER A 99 -14.23 0.95 14.41
N ASN A 100 -14.81 0.10 15.24
CA ASN A 100 -14.05 -0.64 16.25
C ASN A 100 -13.76 -2.06 15.76
N VAL A 101 -12.53 -2.52 16.00
CA VAL A 101 -12.12 -3.89 15.77
C VAL A 101 -11.52 -4.47 17.04
N ILE A 102 -11.89 -5.71 17.35
CA ILE A 102 -11.27 -6.51 18.41
C ILE A 102 -10.63 -7.70 17.71
N LEU A 103 -9.33 -7.84 17.86
CA LEU A 103 -8.54 -8.96 17.35
C LEU A 103 -8.47 -10.04 18.40
N ASN A 104 -8.74 -11.27 17.97
CA ASN A 104 -8.57 -12.44 18.81
C ASN A 104 -7.08 -12.81 18.92
N ALA A 105 -6.71 -13.67 19.88
CA ALA A 105 -5.34 -14.13 20.08
C ALA A 105 -4.73 -14.70 18.79
N GLU A 106 -3.46 -14.39 18.54
CA GLU A 106 -2.73 -14.79 17.33
C GLU A 106 -3.47 -14.35 16.05
N SER A 107 -3.73 -13.05 15.94
CA SER A 107 -4.38 -12.43 14.77
C SER A 107 -3.68 -11.15 14.35
N GLN A 108 -3.67 -10.89 13.04
CA GLN A 108 -3.08 -9.73 12.43
C GLN A 108 -4.09 -9.00 11.54
N LEU A 109 -4.12 -7.68 11.68
CA LEU A 109 -4.87 -6.80 10.80
C LEU A 109 -3.97 -5.74 10.21
N SER A 110 -4.13 -5.45 8.92
CA SER A 110 -3.37 -4.41 8.25
C SER A 110 -4.24 -3.53 7.35
N PHE A 111 -3.90 -2.25 7.26
CA PHE A 111 -4.67 -1.28 6.46
C PHE A 111 -3.81 -0.10 6.01
N HIS A 112 -4.30 0.66 5.03
CA HIS A 112 -3.61 1.82 4.46
C HIS A 112 -4.19 3.12 5.03
N PRO A 113 -3.58 3.74 6.06
CA PRO A 113 -4.17 4.89 6.74
C PRO A 113 -4.32 6.11 5.82
N TYR A 114 -3.31 6.39 4.99
CA TYR A 114 -3.33 7.54 4.07
C TYR A 114 -4.24 7.33 2.86
N TRP A 115 -4.71 6.11 2.61
CA TRP A 115 -5.64 5.78 1.52
C TRP A 115 -7.04 5.38 2.03
N TRP A 116 -7.26 5.48 3.34
CA TRP A 116 -8.45 4.99 4.02
C TRP A 116 -9.75 5.61 3.48
N PHE A 117 -9.73 6.91 3.21
CA PHE A 117 -10.89 7.65 2.70
C PHE A 117 -11.37 7.14 1.33
N LEU A 118 -10.52 6.48 0.56
CA LEU A 118 -10.85 5.92 -0.76
C LEU A 118 -11.27 4.45 -0.69
N THR A 119 -10.66 3.65 0.20
CA THR A 119 -10.83 2.19 0.17
C THR A 119 -11.62 1.63 1.36
N ARG A 120 -11.42 2.17 2.57
CA ARG A 120 -11.90 1.60 3.85
C ARG A 120 -11.73 0.07 3.87
N GLU A 121 -10.51 -0.35 3.60
CA GLU A 121 -10.15 -1.75 3.41
C GLU A 121 -9.14 -2.18 4.47
N VAL A 122 -9.41 -3.33 5.08
CA VAL A 122 -8.50 -4.02 5.99
C VAL A 122 -8.17 -5.41 5.42
N LYS A 123 -6.96 -5.88 5.66
CA LYS A 123 -6.57 -7.28 5.44
C LYS A 123 -6.47 -7.97 6.79
N LEU A 124 -7.07 -9.16 6.90
CA LEU A 124 -7.14 -9.94 8.12
C LEU A 124 -6.57 -11.34 7.91
N GLU A 125 -5.71 -11.73 8.85
CA GLU A 125 -5.27 -13.11 9.08
C GLU A 125 -5.49 -13.41 10.56
N GLY A 126 -6.19 -14.50 10.89
CA GLY A 126 -6.63 -14.74 12.27
C GLY A 126 -8.13 -14.58 12.44
N GLU A 127 -8.57 -14.00 13.54
CA GLU A 127 -9.98 -13.73 13.80
C GLU A 127 -10.17 -12.33 14.40
N ALA A 128 -11.22 -11.67 13.95
CA ALA A 128 -11.56 -10.36 14.45
C ALA A 128 -13.07 -10.12 14.45
N PHE A 129 -13.53 -9.44 15.49
CA PHE A 129 -14.87 -8.91 15.60
C PHE A 129 -14.85 -7.44 15.19
N PHE A 130 -15.79 -7.06 14.32
CA PHE A 130 -15.91 -5.72 13.77
C PHE A 130 -17.24 -5.11 14.18
N GLU A 131 -17.19 -3.87 14.64
CA GLU A 131 -18.34 -3.00 14.83
C GLU A 131 -18.14 -1.77 13.93
N VAL A 132 -18.68 -1.86 12.71
CA VAL A 132 -18.43 -0.88 11.65
C VAL A 132 -19.45 0.24 11.70
N THR A 133 -18.98 1.48 11.68
CA THR A 133 -19.83 2.67 11.59
C THR A 133 -20.53 2.72 10.24
N LYS A 134 -21.64 3.46 10.14
CA LYS A 134 -22.39 3.53 8.88
C LYS A 134 -21.58 4.26 7.80
N VAL A 135 -21.19 3.56 6.75
CA VAL A 135 -20.33 4.04 5.66
C VAL A 135 -20.80 3.50 4.31
N GLU A 136 -20.32 4.09 3.21
CA GLU A 136 -20.65 3.64 1.85
C GLU A 136 -20.06 2.27 1.49
N LYS A 137 -18.96 1.90 2.14
CA LYS A 137 -18.24 0.64 1.91
C LYS A 137 -17.20 0.43 3.00
N PHE A 138 -17.08 -0.81 3.47
CA PHE A 138 -15.98 -1.29 4.29
C PHE A 138 -15.67 -2.73 3.88
N ASP A 139 -14.42 -3.04 3.55
CA ASP A 139 -13.99 -4.36 3.08
C ASP A 139 -13.01 -5.01 4.07
N VAL A 140 -13.30 -6.25 4.47
CA VAL A 140 -12.35 -7.15 5.14
C VAL A 140 -11.89 -8.19 4.14
N LYS A 141 -10.62 -8.14 3.77
CA LYS A 141 -10.01 -9.10 2.84
C LYS A 141 -9.21 -10.15 3.60
N SER A 142 -9.34 -11.39 3.16
CA SER A 142 -8.43 -12.46 3.52
C SER A 142 -8.12 -13.32 2.29
N TYR A 143 -7.34 -14.38 2.46
CA TYR A 143 -6.90 -15.24 1.36
C TYR A 143 -8.07 -15.91 0.61
N MET A 144 -9.05 -16.45 1.33
CA MET A 144 -10.16 -17.20 0.74
C MET A 144 -11.35 -16.34 0.29
N GLY A 145 -11.46 -15.11 0.80
CA GLY A 145 -12.64 -14.31 0.54
C GLY A 145 -12.56 -12.86 0.98
N THR A 146 -13.54 -12.09 0.53
CA THR A 146 -13.74 -10.70 0.90
C THR A 146 -15.13 -10.54 1.51
N THR A 147 -15.19 -9.83 2.62
CA THR A 147 -16.42 -9.43 3.28
C THR A 147 -16.63 -7.93 3.11
N SER A 148 -17.78 -7.51 2.59
CA SER A 148 -18.15 -6.12 2.35
C SER A 148 -19.39 -5.74 3.15
N VAL A 149 -19.34 -4.61 3.85
CA VAL A 149 -20.42 -4.10 4.71
C VAL A 149 -20.62 -2.58 4.57
N LEU A 150 -21.73 -2.07 5.11
CA LEU A 150 -22.11 -0.65 5.08
C LEU A 150 -22.35 -0.03 6.48
N GLY A 151 -22.07 -0.77 7.54
CA GLY A 151 -22.45 -0.42 8.92
C GLY A 151 -23.13 -1.62 9.56
N THR A 152 -22.33 -2.48 10.17
CA THR A 152 -22.70 -3.85 10.54
C THR A 152 -21.76 -4.31 11.63
N SER A 153 -22.27 -5.12 12.54
CA SER A 153 -21.47 -5.88 13.47
C SER A 153 -21.41 -7.35 13.08
N PHE A 154 -20.17 -7.87 12.98
CA PHE A 154 -19.89 -9.18 12.43
C PHE A 154 -18.54 -9.71 12.91
N ASN A 155 -18.38 -11.03 12.94
CA ASN A 155 -17.11 -11.70 13.20
C ASN A 155 -16.56 -12.29 11.91
N VAL A 156 -15.26 -12.21 11.70
CA VAL A 156 -14.56 -12.89 10.60
C VAL A 156 -13.49 -13.79 11.19
N PHE A 157 -13.60 -15.09 10.93
CA PHE A 157 -12.59 -16.10 11.21
C PHE A 157 -11.90 -16.47 9.90
N ALA A 158 -10.59 -16.26 9.83
CA ALA A 158 -9.77 -16.42 8.64
C ALA A 158 -8.44 -17.11 9.00
N ARG A 159 -8.50 -18.42 9.28
CA ARG A 159 -7.34 -19.23 9.67
C ARG A 159 -7.33 -20.55 8.93
N SER A 160 -6.14 -21.07 8.61
CA SER A 160 -5.93 -22.41 8.05
C SER A 160 -6.88 -22.75 6.88
N ASN A 161 -6.95 -21.86 5.88
CA ASN A 161 -7.82 -21.98 4.72
C ASN A 161 -9.33 -21.95 4.99
N VAL A 162 -9.76 -21.72 6.24
CA VAL A 162 -11.16 -21.51 6.59
C VAL A 162 -11.44 -20.01 6.59
N TYR A 163 -12.51 -19.60 5.89
CA TYR A 163 -13.03 -18.25 5.96
C TYR A 163 -14.51 -18.28 6.32
N LYS A 164 -14.80 -17.92 7.56
CA LYS A 164 -16.14 -17.95 8.14
C LYS A 164 -16.52 -16.57 8.63
N VAL A 165 -17.75 -16.18 8.36
CA VAL A 165 -18.30 -14.87 8.71
C VAL A 165 -19.61 -15.05 9.45
N ASP A 166 -19.73 -14.39 10.59
CA ASP A 166 -20.93 -14.40 11.42
C ASP A 166 -21.56 -13.01 11.43
N CYS A 167 -22.83 -12.88 11.03
CA CYS A 167 -23.52 -11.60 10.95
C CYS A 167 -24.44 -11.39 12.17
N PHE A 168 -24.21 -10.34 12.96
CA PHE A 168 -25.00 -10.02 14.14
C PHE A 168 -26.00 -8.89 13.89
N THR A 169 -25.62 -7.86 13.12
CA THR A 169 -26.52 -6.78 12.72
C THR A 169 -26.34 -6.43 11.23
N GLY A 170 -27.22 -5.60 10.66
CA GLY A 170 -27.03 -5.12 9.29
C GLY A 170 -27.08 -6.21 8.22
N LYS A 171 -26.21 -6.10 7.21
CA LYS A 171 -26.08 -7.08 6.11
C LYS A 171 -24.63 -7.20 5.71
N VAL A 172 -24.20 -8.42 5.47
CA VAL A 172 -22.82 -8.73 5.13
C VAL A 172 -22.78 -9.39 3.76
N LYS A 173 -22.07 -8.80 2.80
CA LYS A 173 -21.82 -9.45 1.52
C LYS A 173 -20.50 -10.21 1.61
N ILE A 174 -20.53 -11.49 1.26
CA ILE A 174 -19.34 -12.34 1.23
C ILE A 174 -19.10 -12.71 -0.21
N LYS A 175 -17.83 -12.64 -0.62
CA LYS A 175 -17.37 -13.05 -1.94
C LYS A 175 -16.20 -14.00 -1.79
N SER A 176 -16.33 -15.22 -2.30
CA SER A 176 -15.21 -16.18 -2.34
C SER A 176 -14.21 -15.81 -3.44
N ASN A 177 -13.02 -16.40 -3.37
CA ASN A 177 -12.00 -16.29 -4.41
C ASN A 177 -12.47 -16.84 -5.79
N THR A 178 -13.39 -17.80 -5.82
CA THR A 178 -14.03 -18.34 -7.04
C THR A 178 -15.17 -17.46 -7.57
N ARG A 179 -15.41 -16.30 -6.94
CA ARG A 179 -16.43 -15.30 -7.28
C ARG A 179 -17.87 -15.71 -6.95
N GLU A 180 -18.08 -16.76 -6.16
CA GLU A 180 -19.38 -16.98 -5.54
C GLU A 180 -19.67 -15.85 -4.56
N GLU A 181 -20.92 -15.40 -4.49
CA GLU A 181 -21.34 -14.29 -3.65
C GLU A 181 -22.59 -14.66 -2.86
N LEU A 182 -22.60 -14.29 -1.58
CA LEU A 182 -23.74 -14.48 -0.69
C LEU A 182 -23.97 -13.22 0.14
N ILE A 183 -25.24 -12.85 0.33
CA ILE A 183 -25.62 -11.81 1.30
C ILE A 183 -26.14 -12.51 2.54
N LEU A 184 -25.45 -12.27 3.65
CA LEU A 184 -25.74 -12.80 4.97
C LEU A 184 -26.57 -11.77 5.76
N THR A 185 -27.67 -12.23 6.34
CA THR A 185 -28.50 -11.46 7.26
C THR A 185 -28.17 -11.79 8.72
N PRO A 186 -28.64 -10.98 9.68
CA PRO A 186 -28.40 -11.22 11.10
C PRO A 186 -28.82 -12.63 11.52
N SER A 187 -28.10 -13.20 12.49
CA SER A 187 -28.30 -14.56 13.03
C SER A 187 -27.89 -15.72 12.10
N TYR A 188 -27.13 -15.43 11.05
CA TYR A 188 -26.58 -16.43 10.14
C TYR A 188 -25.06 -16.36 10.09
N SER A 189 -24.45 -17.51 9.82
CA SER A 189 -23.03 -17.66 9.52
C SER A 189 -22.87 -18.20 8.11
N ALA A 190 -21.81 -17.80 7.42
CA ALA A 190 -21.43 -18.38 6.14
C ALA A 190 -19.95 -18.76 6.16
N GLU A 191 -19.63 -19.92 5.60
CA GLU A 191 -18.27 -20.45 5.55
C GLU A 191 -17.91 -20.79 4.11
N VAL A 192 -16.83 -20.18 3.61
CA VAL A 192 -16.25 -20.49 2.31
C VAL A 192 -15.53 -21.83 2.43
N GLN A 193 -15.95 -22.80 1.61
CA GLN A 193 -15.35 -24.13 1.52
C GLN A 193 -14.14 -24.12 0.58
N ASP A 194 -13.35 -25.20 0.60
CA ASP A 194 -12.12 -25.32 -0.20
C ASP A 194 -12.37 -25.25 -1.73
N ASP A 195 -13.55 -25.66 -2.19
CA ASP A 195 -13.98 -25.53 -3.59
C ASP A 195 -14.48 -24.12 -3.96
N GLY A 196 -14.47 -23.21 -3.00
CA GLY A 196 -14.93 -21.82 -3.11
C GLY A 196 -16.45 -21.66 -2.97
N SER A 197 -17.19 -22.75 -2.74
CA SER A 197 -18.63 -22.68 -2.45
C SER A 197 -18.90 -22.07 -1.08
N ILE A 198 -20.06 -21.42 -0.90
CA ILE A 198 -20.41 -20.76 0.36
C ILE A 198 -21.48 -21.56 1.09
N LYS A 199 -21.11 -22.18 2.21
CA LYS A 199 -22.03 -22.91 3.08
C LYS A 199 -22.70 -21.97 4.08
N LEU A 200 -24.01 -21.81 3.96
CA LEU A 200 -24.84 -21.05 4.91
C LEU A 200 -25.25 -21.91 6.10
N SER A 201 -25.24 -21.32 7.30
CA SER A 201 -25.76 -21.94 8.53
C SER A 201 -26.43 -20.89 9.42
N LYS A 202 -27.40 -21.31 10.23
CA LYS A 202 -28.04 -20.44 11.23
C LYS A 202 -27.25 -20.51 12.53
N PHE A 203 -27.22 -19.43 13.29
CA PHE A 203 -26.65 -19.44 14.64
C PHE A 203 -27.37 -20.48 15.51
N SER A 204 -26.61 -21.09 16.42
CA SER A 204 -27.20 -21.78 17.57
C SER A 204 -27.93 -20.77 18.46
N GLU A 205 -28.96 -21.20 19.19
CA GLU A 205 -29.81 -20.34 20.02
C GLU A 205 -29.03 -19.47 21.03
N ASN A 206 -27.85 -19.92 21.46
CA ASN A 206 -27.02 -19.27 22.48
C ASN A 206 -25.82 -18.49 21.93
N LYS A 207 -25.72 -18.25 20.61
CA LYS A 207 -24.57 -17.54 20.03
C LYS A 207 -24.73 -16.04 20.22
N ASN A 208 -23.84 -15.41 20.99
CA ASN A 208 -23.82 -13.96 21.15
C ASN A 208 -22.71 -13.30 20.33
N GLU A 209 -22.94 -12.03 20.06
CA GLU A 209 -22.06 -11.12 19.31
C GLU A 209 -20.63 -11.04 19.86
N LYS A 210 -20.49 -11.26 21.17
CA LYS A 210 -19.25 -11.02 21.91
C LYS A 210 -18.85 -12.22 22.76
N ASP A 211 -19.23 -13.45 22.40
CA ASP A 211 -18.91 -14.62 23.23
C ASP A 211 -17.40 -14.71 23.51
N TRP A 212 -16.54 -14.79 22.50
CA TRP A 212 -15.09 -14.84 22.73
C TRP A 212 -14.51 -13.51 23.23
N VAL A 213 -15.10 -12.38 22.83
CA VAL A 213 -14.74 -11.03 23.33
C VAL A 213 -14.97 -10.91 24.84
N ASN A 214 -15.98 -11.62 25.36
CA ASN A 214 -16.30 -11.71 26.78
C ASN A 214 -15.58 -12.91 27.45
N ASN A 215 -14.48 -13.39 26.86
CA ASN A 215 -13.74 -14.55 27.33
C ASN A 215 -14.62 -15.80 27.45
N MET A 216 -15.53 -16.05 26.51
CA MET A 216 -16.32 -17.28 26.44
C MET A 216 -16.01 -18.04 25.15
N PHE A 217 -15.48 -19.24 25.28
CA PHE A 217 -15.35 -20.18 24.18
C PHE A 217 -16.66 -20.93 23.98
N ASN A 218 -17.07 -21.06 22.72
CA ASN A 218 -18.26 -21.80 22.34
C ASN A 218 -17.93 -22.68 21.13
N PHE A 219 -17.89 -23.99 21.37
CA PHE A 219 -17.63 -25.00 20.36
C PHE A 219 -18.90 -25.80 20.12
N ASN A 220 -19.33 -25.89 18.87
CA ASN A 220 -20.47 -26.70 18.45
C ASN A 220 -20.03 -27.65 17.34
N ALA A 221 -19.95 -28.94 17.67
CA ALA A 221 -19.51 -29.99 16.77
C ALA A 221 -18.16 -29.70 16.08
N VAL A 222 -17.17 -29.22 16.85
CA VAL A 222 -15.85 -28.84 16.33
C VAL A 222 -14.85 -29.99 16.52
N PRO A 223 -14.02 -30.33 15.51
CA PRO A 223 -12.93 -31.28 15.68
C PRO A 223 -12.03 -30.91 16.85
N PHE A 224 -11.76 -31.87 17.74
CA PHE A 224 -11.05 -31.63 18.99
C PHE A 224 -9.65 -31.03 18.78
N LYS A 225 -8.96 -31.42 17.70
CA LYS A 225 -7.68 -30.80 17.30
C LYS A 225 -7.79 -29.28 17.07
N LYS A 226 -8.90 -28.80 16.48
CA LYS A 226 -9.15 -27.35 16.31
C LYS A 226 -9.44 -26.67 17.66
N VAL A 227 -10.11 -27.37 18.58
CA VAL A 227 -10.34 -26.89 19.95
C VAL A 227 -9.04 -26.74 20.70
N LEU A 228 -8.17 -27.75 20.68
CA LEU A 228 -6.84 -27.70 21.31
C LEU A 228 -6.00 -26.55 20.74
N ALA A 229 -5.99 -26.38 19.41
CA ALA A 229 -5.28 -25.27 18.77
C ALA A 229 -5.81 -23.89 19.23
N GLU A 230 -7.11 -23.77 19.49
CA GLU A 230 -7.68 -22.53 20.03
C GLU A 230 -7.25 -22.30 21.47
N VAL A 231 -7.25 -23.34 22.32
CA VAL A 231 -6.72 -23.24 23.70
C VAL A 231 -5.24 -22.87 23.71
N GLU A 232 -4.44 -23.47 22.83
CA GLU A 232 -3.03 -23.14 22.66
C GLU A 232 -2.80 -21.65 22.37
N ARG A 233 -3.64 -21.04 21.52
CA ARG A 233 -3.59 -19.60 21.23
C ARG A 233 -3.95 -18.76 22.44
N GLN A 234 -5.04 -19.12 23.09
CA GLN A 234 -5.69 -18.31 24.11
C GLN A 234 -4.97 -18.35 25.46
N PHE A 235 -4.27 -19.43 25.75
CA PHE A 235 -3.48 -19.57 26.97
C PHE A 235 -1.98 -19.37 26.74
N ASN A 236 -1.56 -19.12 25.50
CA ASN A 236 -0.15 -19.01 25.11
C ASN A 236 0.68 -20.23 25.56
N ILE A 237 0.16 -21.42 25.30
CA ILE A 237 0.79 -22.71 25.59
C ILE A 237 0.91 -23.57 24.32
N LYS A 238 1.66 -24.66 24.43
CA LYS A 238 1.75 -25.74 23.47
C LYS A 238 1.15 -27.02 24.04
N ILE A 239 0.36 -27.73 23.25
CA ILE A 239 -0.24 -29.01 23.57
C ILE A 239 0.32 -30.06 22.62
N GLU A 240 1.08 -31.00 23.18
CA GLU A 240 1.58 -32.18 22.48
C GLU A 240 0.56 -33.31 22.61
N THR A 241 0.23 -33.97 21.50
CA THR A 241 -0.72 -35.07 21.51
C THR A 241 -0.39 -36.06 20.40
N ASP A 242 -0.36 -37.34 20.76
CA ASP A 242 -0.27 -38.45 19.82
C ASP A 242 -1.66 -39.01 19.47
N ILE A 243 -2.73 -38.35 19.94
CA ILE A 243 -4.11 -38.77 19.73
C ILE A 243 -4.46 -38.60 18.26
N THR A 244 -4.70 -39.73 17.61
CA THR A 244 -5.12 -39.80 16.21
C THR A 244 -6.63 -39.72 16.05
N ASP A 245 -7.38 -39.99 17.11
CA ASP A 245 -8.84 -40.06 17.09
C ASP A 245 -9.50 -38.75 16.62
N GLU A 246 -10.55 -38.89 15.84
CA GLU A 246 -11.34 -37.78 15.30
C GLU A 246 -12.46 -37.38 16.27
N PHE A 247 -12.07 -37.01 17.50
CA PHE A 247 -13.05 -36.53 18.48
C PHE A 247 -13.73 -35.24 18.03
N ILE A 248 -15.03 -35.16 18.28
CA ILE A 248 -15.83 -33.96 18.08
C ILE A 248 -16.22 -33.42 19.46
N TYR A 249 -15.96 -32.12 19.67
CA TYR A 249 -16.25 -31.45 20.92
C TYR A 249 -17.41 -30.46 20.76
N THR A 250 -18.35 -30.52 21.70
CA THR A 250 -19.43 -29.56 21.89
C THR A 250 -19.43 -29.12 23.34
N GLY A 251 -19.31 -27.82 23.57
CA GLY A 251 -19.24 -27.25 24.91
C GLY A 251 -18.91 -25.77 24.88
N ASN A 252 -19.17 -25.11 26.00
CA ASN A 252 -18.75 -23.74 26.21
C ASN A 252 -18.04 -23.60 27.56
N PHE A 253 -17.07 -22.69 27.63
CA PHE A 253 -16.36 -22.39 28.86
C PHE A 253 -15.74 -21.01 28.82
N SER A 254 -15.53 -20.42 30.00
CA SER A 254 -14.87 -19.13 30.13
C SER A 254 -13.34 -19.27 30.08
N ALA A 255 -12.66 -18.35 29.39
CA ALA A 255 -11.21 -18.17 29.40
C ALA A 255 -10.67 -17.68 30.75
N ASN A 256 -11.54 -17.23 31.68
CA ASN A 256 -11.13 -16.84 33.03
C ASN A 256 -10.71 -18.05 33.90
N ARG A 257 -10.94 -19.27 33.41
CA ARG A 257 -10.49 -20.50 34.07
C ARG A 257 -8.97 -20.64 33.94
N SER A 258 -8.36 -21.36 34.88
CA SER A 258 -6.98 -21.79 34.71
C SER A 258 -6.85 -22.75 33.51
N ILE A 259 -5.64 -22.87 32.98
CA ILE A 259 -5.36 -23.84 31.92
C ILE A 259 -5.62 -25.28 32.39
N ASP A 260 -5.29 -25.61 33.63
CA ASP A 260 -5.51 -26.97 34.18
C ASP A 260 -7.01 -27.29 34.31
N GLU A 261 -7.84 -26.34 34.75
CA GLU A 261 -9.31 -26.50 34.73
C GLU A 261 -9.87 -26.66 33.32
N THR A 262 -9.31 -25.92 32.36
CA THR A 262 -9.72 -25.97 30.95
C THR A 262 -9.37 -27.32 30.34
N LEU A 263 -8.14 -27.81 30.51
CA LEU A 263 -7.72 -29.13 30.03
C LEU A 263 -8.51 -30.25 30.70
N ASN A 264 -8.81 -30.15 32.01
CA ASN A 264 -9.69 -31.08 32.70
C ASN A 264 -11.09 -31.14 32.06
N LEU A 265 -11.68 -29.99 31.73
CA LEU A 265 -12.98 -29.92 31.08
C LEU A 265 -12.96 -30.53 29.67
N LEU A 266 -11.87 -30.32 28.93
CA LEU A 266 -11.71 -30.79 27.56
C LEU A 266 -11.40 -32.28 27.45
N CYS A 267 -10.55 -32.80 28.33
CA CYS A 267 -10.03 -34.17 28.24
C CYS A 267 -10.99 -35.20 28.86
N LYS A 268 -11.65 -34.84 29.97
CA LYS A 268 -12.51 -35.74 30.75
C LYS A 268 -13.65 -36.41 29.95
N PRO A 269 -14.38 -35.71 29.05
CA PRO A 269 -15.43 -36.34 28.25
C PRO A 269 -14.92 -37.45 27.31
N PHE A 270 -13.65 -37.40 26.93
CA PHE A 270 -13.00 -38.38 26.05
C PHE A 270 -12.18 -39.41 26.83
N GLY A 271 -12.17 -39.36 28.16
CA GLY A 271 -11.34 -40.23 29.00
C GLY A 271 -9.84 -39.98 28.84
N LEU A 272 -9.45 -38.82 28.33
CA LEU A 272 -8.06 -38.44 28.12
C LEU A 272 -7.45 -37.89 29.40
N GLU A 273 -6.16 -38.13 29.59
CA GLU A 273 -5.37 -37.55 30.66
C GLU A 273 -4.41 -36.50 30.08
N TYR A 274 -3.88 -35.63 30.94
CA TYR A 274 -2.85 -34.70 30.53
C TYR A 274 -1.77 -34.55 31.61
N GLU A 275 -0.56 -34.27 31.15
CA GLU A 275 0.60 -34.02 32.00
C GLU A 275 1.19 -32.65 31.66
N LYS A 276 1.45 -31.85 32.69
CA LYS A 276 2.19 -30.60 32.56
C LYS A 276 3.68 -30.90 32.48
N ILE A 277 4.28 -30.70 31.31
CA ILE A 277 5.73 -30.85 31.11
C ILE A 277 6.46 -29.64 31.69
N ASN A 278 5.96 -28.43 31.40
CA ASN A 278 6.45 -27.18 31.96
C ASN A 278 5.35 -26.10 31.92
N ASN A 279 5.68 -24.85 32.28
CA ASN A 279 4.71 -23.76 32.34
C ASN A 279 4.03 -23.39 31.01
N LYS A 280 4.59 -23.79 29.86
CA LYS A 280 4.03 -23.51 28.54
C LYS A 280 3.78 -24.76 27.70
N VAL A 281 4.04 -25.97 28.21
CA VAL A 281 3.92 -27.20 27.43
C VAL A 281 3.18 -28.26 28.23
N TYR A 282 2.13 -28.80 27.63
CA TYR A 282 1.28 -29.86 28.15
C TYR A 282 1.28 -31.03 27.17
N ARG A 283 1.16 -32.26 27.67
CA ARG A 283 1.01 -33.47 26.84
C ARG A 283 -0.27 -34.18 27.17
N LEU A 284 -1.09 -34.46 26.16
CA LEU A 284 -2.28 -35.31 26.28
C LEU A 284 -1.90 -36.78 26.08
N LYS A 285 -2.53 -37.66 26.85
CA LYS A 285 -2.35 -39.11 26.82
C LYS A 285 -3.72 -39.81 26.80
#